data_AF-A0A9X9A3W2-F1
#
_entry.id   AF-A0A9X9A3W2-F1
#
_cell.length_a   1.000
_cell.length_b   1.000
_cell.length_c   1.000
_cell.angle_alpha   90.00
_cell.angle_beta   90.00
_cell.angle_gamma   90.00
#
_symmetry.space_group_name_H-M   'P 1'
#
loop_
_entity.id
_entity.type
_entity.pdbx_description
1 polymer ?
#
loop_
_entity_poly.entity_id
_entity_poly.type
_entity_poly.pdbx_seq_one_letter_code
_entity_poly.pdbx_strand_id
1 'polypeptide(L)' 'MMYERSKEVIKLESFKKSDFKQLINWINSEEFLIQWSGNAFTFPLDEQQLEKY' A
#
# COMPACT_ATOMS: atom_id res chain seq x y z
N MET A 1 -5.62 -36.45 -5.20
CA MET A 1 -5.99 -35.31 -6.05
C MET A 1 -5.03 -34.17 -5.71
N MET A 2 -4.00 -33.97 -6.53
CA MET A 2 -2.96 -32.96 -6.29
C MET A 2 -3.45 -31.64 -6.88
N TYR A 3 -3.66 -30.61 -6.05
CA TYR A 3 -3.86 -29.25 -6.56
C TYR A 3 -2.51 -28.73 -7.07
N GLU A 4 -2.39 -28.64 -8.39
CA GLU A 4 -1.29 -27.96 -9.05
C GLU A 4 -1.42 -26.46 -8.70
N ARG A 5 -0.60 -25.98 -7.75
CA ARG A 5 -0.53 -24.54 -7.47
C ARG A 5 0.03 -23.88 -8.72
N SER A 6 -0.83 -23.20 -9.47
CA SER A 6 -0.40 -22.33 -10.58
C SER A 6 0.67 -21.38 -10.06
N LYS A 7 1.87 -21.47 -10.67
CA LYS A 7 2.97 -20.55 -10.46
C LYS A 7 2.47 -19.12 -10.76
N GLU A 8 2.62 -18.26 -9.77
CA GLU A 8 2.40 -16.80 -9.77
C GLU A 8 0.94 -16.31 -9.70
N VAL A 9 0.39 -16.27 -8.48
CA VAL A 9 -0.88 -15.59 -8.15
C VAL A 9 -0.69 -14.07 -7.99
N ILE A 10 0.55 -13.63 -7.72
CA ILE A 10 0.90 -12.22 -7.55
C ILE A 10 2.25 -11.92 -8.20
N LYS A 11 2.41 -10.69 -8.69
CA LYS A 11 3.65 -10.13 -9.21
C LYS A 11 3.93 -8.80 -8.53
N LEU A 12 5.19 -8.56 -8.15
CA LEU A 12 5.62 -7.28 -7.60
C LEU A 12 6.08 -6.36 -8.72
N GLU A 13 5.61 -5.13 -8.71
CA GLU A 13 6.00 -4.06 -9.64
C GLU A 13 6.33 -2.80 -8.85
N SER A 14 7.08 -1.87 -9.47
CA SER A 14 7.38 -0.58 -8.85
C SER A 14 6.11 0.20 -8.60
N PHE A 15 5.96 0.73 -7.38
CA PHE A 15 4.87 1.61 -7.00
C PHE A 15 4.99 2.96 -7.73
N LYS A 16 3.88 3.43 -8.29
CA LYS A 16 3.82 4.66 -9.11
C LYS A 16 2.73 5.60 -8.62
N LYS A 17 2.75 6.85 -9.09
CA LYS A 17 1.72 7.86 -8.79
C LYS A 17 0.29 7.41 -9.10
N SER A 18 0.11 6.54 -10.11
CA SER A 18 -1.19 5.94 -10.45
C SER A 18 -1.80 5.12 -9.33
N ASP A 19 -0.98 4.62 -8.41
CA ASP A 19 -1.36 3.66 -7.38
C ASP A 19 -1.65 4.37 -6.04
N PHE A 20 -1.30 5.66 -5.93
CA PHE A 20 -1.42 6.44 -4.69
C PHE A 20 -2.84 6.45 -4.15
N LYS A 21 -3.81 6.72 -5.03
CA LYS A 21 -5.23 6.75 -4.63
C LYS A 21 -5.71 5.42 -4.06
N GLN A 22 -5.19 4.29 -4.55
CA GLN A 22 -5.56 2.99 -4.02
C GLN A 22 -5.03 2.81 -2.59
N LEU A 23 -3.75 3.13 -2.36
CA LEU A 23 -3.14 3.04 -1.03
C LEU A 23 -3.83 3.99 -0.04
N ILE A 24 -4.05 5.25 -0.43
CA ILE A 24 -4.74 6.25 0.40
C ILE A 24 -6.13 5.75 0.81
N ASN A 25 -6.88 5.14 -0.12
CA ASN A 25 -8.21 4.59 0.18
C ASN A 25 -8.20 3.38 1.13
N TRP A 26 -7.10 2.63 1.19
CA TRP A 26 -6.95 1.55 2.18
C TRP A 26 -6.67 2.08 3.58
N ILE A 27 -6.03 3.25 3.71
CA ILE A 27 -5.74 3.85 5.00
C ILE A 27 -6.93 4.69 5.48
N ASN A 28 -7.83 4.05 6.25
CA ASN A 28 -9.08 4.67 6.71
C ASN A 28 -9.04 5.22 8.15
N SER A 29 -7.93 5.06 8.89
CA SER A 29 -7.77 5.63 10.23
C SER A 29 -6.30 5.95 10.54
N GLU A 30 -6.09 6.82 11.54
CA GLU A 30 -4.75 7.18 12.03
C GLU A 30 -4.05 5.98 12.67
N GLU A 31 -4.76 5.17 13.46
CA GLU A 31 -4.20 3.98 14.11
C GLU A 31 -3.73 2.97 13.07
N PHE A 32 -4.49 2.77 11.98
CA PHE A 32 -4.08 1.88 10.91
C PHE A 32 -2.86 2.41 10.15
N LEU A 33 -2.77 3.73 9.93
CA LEU A 33 -1.58 4.33 9.32
C LEU A 33 -0.33 4.07 10.16
N ILE A 34 -0.44 4.24 11.49
CA ILE A 34 0.66 3.99 12.44
C ILE A 34 1.03 2.50 12.45
N GLN A 35 0.06 1.59 12.43
CA GLN A 35 0.33 0.14 12.35
C GLN A 35 1.02 -0.24 11.04
N TRP A 36 0.62 0.37 9.92
CA TRP A 36 1.15 0.06 8.60
C TRP A 36 2.55 0.67 8.36
N SER A 37 2.79 1.90 8.79
CA SER A 37 3.99 2.68 8.44
C SER A 37 4.82 3.22 9.61
N GLY A 38 4.37 3.02 10.86
CA GLY A 38 4.98 3.64 12.02
C GLY A 38 4.90 5.17 11.96
N ASN A 39 6.05 5.83 12.07
CA ASN A 39 6.16 7.29 12.06
C ASN A 39 6.60 7.86 10.69
N ALA A 40 6.52 7.06 9.62
CA ALA A 40 6.97 7.50 8.28
C ALA A 40 6.01 8.54 7.65
N PHE A 41 4.72 8.46 8.01
CA PHE A 41 3.65 9.31 7.48
C PHE A 41 2.77 9.85 8.61
N THR A 42 1.97 10.86 8.29
CA THR A 42 1.00 11.49 9.18
C THR A 42 -0.40 11.35 8.59
N PHE A 43 -1.39 11.09 9.44
CA PHE A 43 -2.79 10.98 8.99
C PHE A 43 -3.40 12.38 8.75
N PRO A 44 -4.18 12.60 7.68
CA PRO A 44 -4.47 11.67 6.59
C PRO A 44 -3.29 11.48 5.64
N LEU A 45 -3.12 10.26 5.10
CA LEU A 45 -2.12 9.98 4.06
C LEU A 45 -2.52 10.71 2.78
N ASP A 46 -1.57 11.41 2.16
CA ASP A 46 -1.80 12.19 0.93
C ASP A 46 -0.74 11.92 -0.15
N GLU A 47 -0.99 12.44 -1.36
CA GLU A 47 -0.09 12.25 -2.50
C GLU A 47 1.27 12.92 -2.27
N GLN A 48 1.35 14.05 -1.56
CA GLN A 48 2.61 14.76 -1.31
C GLN A 48 3.55 13.96 -0.40
N GLN A 49 3.00 13.29 0.61
CA GLN A 49 3.72 12.39 1.48
C GLN A 49 4.29 11.19 0.71
N LEU A 50 3.51 10.62 -0.22
CA LEU A 50 3.94 9.50 -1.08
C LEU A 50 4.93 9.91 -2.17
N GLU A 51 4.89 11.14 -2.67
CA GLU A 51 5.89 11.65 -3.64
C GLU A 51 7.27 11.87 -3.03
N LYS A 52 7.33 12.14 -1.72
CA LYS A 52 8.58 12.44 -1.01
C LYS A 52 9.36 11.18 -0.62
N TYR A 53 8.68 10.04 -0.53
CA TYR A 53 9.24 8.75 -0.13
C TYR A 53 9.90 8.04 -1.31
#